data_AF-A0A2G3PN99-F1
#
_entry.id   AF-A0A2G3PN99-F1
#
_cell.length_a   1.000
_cell.length_b   1.000
_cell.length_c   1.000
_cell.angle_alpha   90.00
_cell.angle_beta   90.00
_cell.angle_gamma   90.00
#
_symmetry.space_group_name_H-M   'P 1'
#
loop_
_entity.id
_entity.type
_entity.pdbx_description
1 polymer ?
#
loop_
_entity_poly.entity_id
_entity_poly.type
_entity_poly.pdbx_seq_one_letter_code
_entity_poly.pdbx_strand_id
1 'polypeptide(L)'
;MTTALLSQTRFVTDCVVVQRGSPGSGAQRVGALQWRRGRTGRLEIGHDLDLATVSDARVVAELEGLVQCGVLKGQQQFEDAATGVILTCADDAGDCWRAFYANSLRELSVGRSPFAPIHKRALSLISGSSLLEVGCCFGFFALQAAAGHCADVYACDISAGAVRLLDETARQRASKVQVECGDALALPYPDDFVDTVTLIHLLEHLPAGADIAIAEALRVARRRVVIAVPFEQVASAHFGHHHTLTPQTLARWAETAGQPDALTFSDHGGWLVLAADHNGR
;
A
#
# COMPACT_ATOMS: atom_id res chain seq x y z
N MET A 1 -1.35 10.05 -19.14
CA MET A 1 -0.50 8.83 -19.18
C MET A 1 0.94 9.27 -19.35
N THR A 2 1.70 9.28 -18.26
CA THR A 2 3.15 9.51 -18.26
C THR A 2 3.81 8.31 -18.92
N THR A 3 4.62 8.52 -19.98
CA THR A 3 5.27 7.41 -20.69
C THR A 3 6.59 7.09 -20.00
N ALA A 4 6.60 6.07 -19.14
CA ALA A 4 7.84 5.60 -18.52
C ALA A 4 8.69 4.85 -19.55
N LEU A 5 9.98 5.16 -19.63
CA LEU A 5 10.95 4.43 -20.43
C LEU A 5 11.92 3.71 -19.49
N LEU A 6 11.97 2.39 -19.60
CA LEU A 6 12.93 1.55 -18.89
C LEU A 6 14.00 1.06 -19.87
N SER A 7 15.25 1.44 -19.63
CA SER A 7 16.43 0.74 -20.17
C SER A 7 17.09 -0.06 -19.04
N GLN A 8 17.95 -1.03 -19.37
CA GLN A 8 18.53 -2.02 -18.43
C GLN A 8 19.12 -1.42 -17.14
N THR A 9 19.53 -0.15 -17.13
CA THR A 9 20.11 0.53 -15.97
C THR A 9 19.38 1.80 -15.56
N ARG A 10 18.31 2.19 -16.25
CA ARG A 10 17.71 3.52 -16.10
C ARG A 10 16.20 3.51 -16.32
N PHE A 11 15.48 4.01 -15.34
CA PHE A 11 14.05 4.29 -15.38
C PHE A 11 13.84 5.80 -15.55
N VAL A 12 13.00 6.19 -16.50
CA VAL A 12 12.78 7.60 -16.86
C VAL A 12 11.29 7.89 -16.91
N THR A 13 10.84 8.87 -16.11
CA THR A 13 9.52 9.49 -16.23
C THR A 13 9.67 10.98 -16.56
N ASP A 14 8.56 11.70 -16.64
CA ASP A 14 8.58 13.15 -16.83
C ASP A 14 9.23 13.88 -15.63
N CYS A 15 9.06 13.33 -14.43
CA CYS A 15 9.41 13.97 -13.17
C CYS A 15 10.74 13.49 -12.58
N VAL A 16 11.08 12.21 -12.76
CA VAL A 16 12.30 11.62 -12.18
C VAL A 16 13.06 10.74 -13.17
N VAL A 17 14.35 10.60 -12.92
CA VAL A 17 15.20 9.56 -13.50
C VAL A 17 15.75 8.77 -12.35
N VAL A 18 15.64 7.44 -12.40
CA VAL A 18 16.29 6.56 -11.44
C VAL A 18 17.25 5.64 -12.19
N GLN A 19 18.43 5.40 -11.61
CA GLN A 19 19.41 4.51 -12.20
C GLN A 19 20.22 3.76 -11.14
N ARG A 20 20.79 2.61 -11.55
CA ARG A 20 21.77 1.90 -10.74
C ARG A 20 23.10 2.65 -10.73
N GLY A 21 23.71 2.77 -9.55
CA GLY A 21 24.94 3.52 -9.35
C GLY A 21 24.75 5.04 -9.40
N SER A 22 25.85 5.78 -9.50
CA SER A 22 25.82 7.24 -9.36
C SER A 22 25.08 7.95 -10.48
N PRO A 23 24.27 9.01 -10.21
CA PRO A 23 23.63 9.81 -11.24
C PRO A 23 24.60 10.78 -11.94
N GLY A 24 25.88 10.83 -11.53
CA GLY A 24 26.94 11.62 -12.16
C GLY A 24 27.61 12.63 -11.23
N SER A 25 28.55 13.41 -11.78
CA SER A 25 29.32 14.40 -11.02
C SER A 25 28.43 15.45 -10.35
N GLY A 26 28.76 15.82 -9.11
CA GLY A 26 28.01 16.81 -8.34
C GLY A 26 26.76 16.25 -7.64
N ALA A 27 26.57 14.93 -7.66
CA ALA A 27 25.52 14.28 -6.87
C ALA A 27 25.76 14.43 -5.37
N GLN A 28 24.68 14.71 -4.64
CA GLN A 28 24.65 14.72 -3.18
C GLN A 28 24.12 13.38 -2.68
N ARG A 29 24.44 13.01 -1.44
CA ARG A 29 24.02 11.74 -0.84
C ARG A 29 23.05 11.97 0.30
N VAL A 30 22.00 11.16 0.36
CA VAL A 30 21.05 11.06 1.48
C VAL A 30 20.80 9.58 1.70
N GLY A 31 21.20 9.05 2.86
CA GLY A 31 21.17 7.61 3.10
C GLY A 31 21.99 6.82 2.07
N ALA A 32 21.39 5.76 1.53
CA ALA A 32 21.96 4.98 0.43
C ALA A 32 21.73 5.61 -0.95
N LEU A 33 20.86 6.62 -1.06
CA LEU A 33 20.58 7.28 -2.33
C LEU A 33 21.57 8.41 -2.63
N GLN A 34 21.86 8.56 -3.90
CA GLN A 34 22.50 9.74 -4.47
C GLN A 34 21.49 10.50 -5.31
N TRP A 35 21.59 11.82 -5.35
CA TRP A 35 20.69 12.62 -6.18
C TRP A 35 21.36 13.86 -6.74
N ARG A 36 20.83 14.35 -7.86
CA ARG A 36 21.13 15.68 -8.41
C ARG A 36 19.93 16.20 -9.19
N ARG A 37 19.93 17.48 -9.56
CA ARG A 37 19.01 18.01 -10.57
C ARG A 37 19.72 18.06 -11.92
N GLY A 38 19.11 17.43 -12.92
CA GLY A 38 19.60 17.44 -14.30
C GLY A 38 19.50 18.84 -14.91
N ARG A 39 20.05 19.01 -16.13
CA ARG A 39 20.04 20.31 -16.85
C ARG A 39 18.63 20.83 -17.13
N THR A 40 17.66 19.93 -17.23
CA THR A 40 16.23 20.25 -17.43
C THR A 40 15.47 20.48 -16.13
N GLY A 41 16.14 20.46 -14.97
CA GLY A 41 15.54 20.58 -13.64
C GLY A 41 14.97 19.27 -13.08
N ARG A 42 14.91 18.20 -13.90
CA ARG A 42 14.44 16.87 -13.51
C ARG A 42 15.28 16.29 -12.36
N LEU A 43 14.64 15.65 -11.40
CA LEU A 43 15.33 14.96 -10.31
C LEU A 43 15.96 13.66 -10.84
N GLU A 44 17.26 13.48 -10.64
CA GLU A 44 17.97 12.26 -10.99
C GLU A 44 18.45 11.58 -9.71
N ILE A 45 18.08 10.31 -9.51
CA ILE A 45 18.38 9.49 -8.35
C ILE A 45 19.25 8.32 -8.79
N GLY A 46 20.33 8.08 -8.05
CA GLY A 46 21.16 6.89 -8.15
C GLY A 46 21.08 6.05 -6.88
N HIS A 47 21.12 4.73 -7.01
CA HIS A 47 21.11 3.81 -5.87
C HIS A 47 22.00 2.60 -6.13
N ASP A 48 22.44 1.98 -5.03
CA ASP A 48 23.22 0.73 -5.06
C ASP A 48 22.39 -0.49 -4.56
N LEU A 49 21.07 -0.31 -4.37
CA LEU A 49 20.16 -1.43 -4.05
C LEU A 49 20.14 -2.47 -5.19
N ASP A 50 20.00 -3.73 -4.79
CA ASP A 50 20.03 -4.92 -5.65
C ASP A 50 18.94 -5.92 -5.24
N LEU A 51 18.89 -7.07 -5.91
CA LEU A 51 17.91 -8.14 -5.62
C LEU A 51 17.99 -8.69 -4.18
N ALA A 52 19.13 -8.56 -3.50
CA ALA A 52 19.31 -9.04 -2.13
C ALA A 52 18.79 -8.04 -1.09
N THR A 53 18.74 -6.75 -1.43
CA THR A 53 18.51 -5.65 -0.49
C THR A 53 17.23 -4.87 -0.75
N VAL A 54 16.63 -4.99 -1.94
CA VAL A 54 15.39 -4.30 -2.29
C VAL A 54 14.21 -4.88 -1.51
N SER A 55 13.51 -4.02 -0.76
CA SER A 55 12.26 -4.33 -0.05
C SER A 55 11.43 -3.06 0.09
N ASP A 56 10.16 -3.20 0.43
CA ASP A 56 9.22 -2.10 0.66
C ASP A 56 9.74 -1.15 1.75
N ALA A 57 10.02 -1.70 2.93
CA ALA A 57 10.55 -0.94 4.05
C ALA A 57 11.87 -0.22 3.69
N ARG A 58 12.75 -0.87 2.91
CA ARG A 58 14.00 -0.24 2.49
C ARG A 58 13.78 0.89 1.50
N VAL A 59 12.96 0.68 0.46
CA VAL A 59 12.69 1.69 -0.56
C VAL A 59 12.01 2.91 0.06
N VAL A 60 11.01 2.70 0.92
CA VAL A 60 10.30 3.78 1.62
C VAL A 60 11.25 4.58 2.50
N ALA A 61 12.03 3.92 3.38
CA ALA A 61 12.94 4.62 4.29
C ALA A 61 13.99 5.49 3.56
N GLU A 62 14.51 5.00 2.43
CA GLU A 62 15.50 5.74 1.64
C GLU A 62 14.87 6.95 0.93
N LEU A 63 13.67 6.80 0.37
CA LEU A 63 12.96 7.90 -0.31
C LEU A 63 12.42 8.94 0.68
N GLU A 64 12.00 8.52 1.88
CA GLU A 64 11.63 9.44 2.96
C GLU A 64 12.77 10.38 3.31
N GLY A 65 14.02 9.93 3.30
CA GLY A 65 15.19 10.80 3.48
C GLY A 65 15.22 11.94 2.45
N LEU A 66 14.91 11.65 1.17
CA LEU A 66 14.83 12.67 0.13
C LEU A 66 13.63 13.60 0.31
N VAL A 67 12.51 13.11 0.83
CA VAL A 67 11.34 13.94 1.18
C VAL A 67 11.69 14.91 2.31
N GLN A 68 12.33 14.43 3.37
CA GLN A 68 12.71 15.22 4.54
C GLN A 68 13.71 16.33 4.19
N CYS A 69 14.61 16.08 3.24
CA CYS A 69 15.51 17.11 2.72
C CYS A 69 14.85 18.05 1.67
N GLY A 70 13.57 17.87 1.37
CA GLY A 70 12.82 18.67 0.41
C GLY A 70 13.24 18.46 -1.05
N VAL A 71 13.90 17.35 -1.35
CA VAL A 71 14.41 17.00 -2.68
C VAL A 71 13.31 16.38 -3.53
N LEU A 72 12.66 15.37 -2.98
CA LEU A 72 11.55 14.64 -3.57
C LEU A 72 10.24 15.24 -3.04
N LYS A 73 9.29 15.54 -3.93
CA LYS A 73 8.07 16.28 -3.57
C LYS A 73 6.81 15.69 -4.20
N GLY A 74 5.82 15.44 -3.35
CA GLY A 74 4.49 14.99 -3.75
C GLY A 74 4.43 13.51 -4.16
N GLN A 75 3.21 13.00 -4.25
CA GLN A 75 2.92 11.59 -4.50
C GLN A 75 3.54 11.07 -5.81
N GLN A 76 3.34 11.79 -6.93
CA GLN A 76 3.82 11.31 -8.23
C GLN A 76 5.35 11.12 -8.27
N GLN A 77 6.13 12.02 -7.67
CA GLN A 77 7.59 11.85 -7.63
C GLN A 77 7.99 10.68 -6.73
N PHE A 78 7.24 10.43 -5.66
CA PHE A 78 7.52 9.34 -4.72
C PHE A 78 7.25 7.99 -5.39
N GLU A 79 6.09 7.83 -6.01
CA GLU A 79 5.71 6.60 -6.71
C GLU A 79 6.61 6.31 -7.91
N ASP A 80 6.93 7.33 -8.72
CA ASP A 80 7.86 7.16 -9.84
C ASP A 80 9.26 6.79 -9.33
N ALA A 81 9.73 7.42 -8.24
CA ALA A 81 11.05 7.10 -7.68
C ALA A 81 11.09 5.69 -7.07
N ALA A 82 10.05 5.28 -6.34
CA ALA A 82 9.94 3.94 -5.77
C ALA A 82 9.92 2.86 -6.87
N THR A 83 9.08 3.06 -7.89
CA THR A 83 9.03 2.18 -9.06
C THR A 83 10.37 2.13 -9.76
N GLY A 84 11.02 3.28 -9.95
CA GLY A 84 12.33 3.36 -10.57
C GLY A 84 13.40 2.61 -9.79
N VAL A 85 13.47 2.82 -8.48
CA VAL A 85 14.45 2.14 -7.59
C VAL A 85 14.27 0.63 -7.69
N ILE A 86 13.03 0.14 -7.64
CA ILE A 86 12.74 -1.29 -7.74
C ILE A 86 13.19 -1.81 -9.11
N LEU A 87 12.73 -1.18 -10.19
CA LEU A 87 12.97 -1.66 -11.56
C LEU A 87 14.44 -1.60 -11.98
N THR A 88 15.28 -0.76 -11.38
CA THR A 88 16.71 -0.66 -11.71
C THR A 88 17.64 -1.50 -10.82
N CYS A 89 17.10 -2.34 -9.93
CA CYS A 89 17.89 -3.26 -9.08
C CYS A 89 18.61 -4.39 -9.86
N ALA A 90 18.04 -4.84 -10.98
CA ALA A 90 18.60 -5.83 -11.90
C ALA A 90 18.21 -5.47 -13.35
N ASP A 91 18.67 -6.26 -14.31
CA ASP A 91 18.46 -5.98 -15.73
C ASP A 91 17.09 -6.51 -16.21
N ASP A 92 16.51 -7.49 -15.50
CA ASP A 92 15.17 -8.02 -15.72
C ASP A 92 14.17 -7.43 -14.70
N ALA A 93 13.13 -6.76 -15.21
CA ALA A 93 12.09 -6.18 -14.37
C ALA A 93 11.32 -7.24 -13.55
N GLY A 94 11.17 -8.44 -14.09
CA GLY A 94 10.52 -9.55 -13.40
C GLY A 94 11.33 -10.00 -12.16
N ASP A 95 12.65 -10.13 -12.29
CA ASP A 95 13.55 -10.43 -11.18
C ASP A 95 13.50 -9.36 -10.10
N CYS A 96 13.49 -8.08 -10.49
CA CYS A 96 13.34 -6.95 -9.58
C CYS A 96 12.07 -7.05 -8.72
N TRP A 97 10.92 -7.25 -9.36
CA TRP A 97 9.65 -7.39 -8.64
C TRP A 97 9.63 -8.66 -7.78
N ARG A 98 10.08 -9.81 -8.30
CA ARG A 98 10.16 -11.06 -7.53
C ARG A 98 10.99 -10.88 -6.25
N ALA A 99 12.16 -10.24 -6.36
CA ALA A 99 13.02 -9.95 -5.23
C ALA A 99 12.36 -8.98 -4.23
N PHE A 100 11.79 -7.87 -4.72
CA PHE A 100 11.06 -6.91 -3.90
C PHE A 100 9.95 -7.60 -3.08
N TYR A 101 9.08 -8.36 -3.73
CA TYR A 101 8.02 -9.11 -3.05
C TYR A 101 8.55 -10.13 -2.04
N ALA A 102 9.54 -10.92 -2.42
CA ALA A 102 10.10 -11.95 -1.54
C ALA A 102 10.73 -11.34 -0.27
N ASN A 103 11.48 -10.25 -0.43
CA ASN A 103 12.14 -9.58 0.68
C ASN A 103 11.13 -8.85 1.58
N SER A 104 10.17 -8.12 1.00
CA SER A 104 9.11 -7.43 1.76
C SER A 104 8.26 -8.39 2.58
N LEU A 105 7.81 -9.49 1.98
CA LEU A 105 7.03 -10.52 2.70
C LEU A 105 7.84 -11.18 3.81
N ARG A 106 9.15 -11.44 3.58
CA ARG A 106 10.05 -11.98 4.60
C ARG A 106 10.23 -11.01 5.76
N GLU A 107 10.41 -9.72 5.48
CA GLU A 107 10.55 -8.68 6.51
C GLU A 107 9.29 -8.54 7.36
N LEU A 108 8.12 -8.58 6.72
CA LEU A 108 6.83 -8.61 7.42
C LEU A 108 6.71 -9.85 8.31
N SER A 109 7.03 -11.05 7.79
CA SER A 109 6.87 -12.30 8.54
C SER A 109 7.76 -12.39 9.77
N VAL A 110 8.95 -11.78 9.74
CA VAL A 110 9.89 -11.76 10.87
C VAL A 110 9.81 -10.48 11.71
N GLY A 111 8.85 -9.60 11.44
CA GLY A 111 8.61 -8.39 12.23
C GLY A 111 9.64 -7.27 12.05
N ARG A 112 10.41 -7.27 10.95
CA ARG A 112 11.39 -6.22 10.65
C ARG A 112 10.81 -5.04 9.85
N SER A 113 9.70 -5.25 9.14
CA SER A 113 9.00 -4.17 8.44
C SER A 113 8.26 -3.26 9.45
N PRO A 114 8.28 -1.93 9.27
CA PRO A 114 7.47 -1.00 10.07
C PRO A 114 5.96 -1.31 10.03
N PHE A 115 5.47 -1.93 8.94
CA PHE A 115 4.07 -2.33 8.79
C PHE A 115 3.73 -3.67 9.44
N ALA A 116 4.72 -4.43 9.94
CA ALA A 116 4.48 -5.75 10.52
C ALA A 116 3.52 -5.74 11.73
N PRO A 117 3.58 -4.78 12.68
CA PRO A 117 2.61 -4.68 13.76
C PRO A 117 1.18 -4.45 13.27
N ILE A 118 1.01 -3.61 12.24
CA ILE A 118 -0.29 -3.31 11.64
C ILE A 118 -0.86 -4.57 10.96
N HIS A 119 -0.08 -5.25 10.13
CA HIS A 119 -0.51 -6.49 9.49
C HIS A 119 -0.86 -7.57 10.52
N LYS A 120 -0.01 -7.75 11.55
CA LYS A 120 -0.28 -8.70 12.63
C LYS A 120 -1.59 -8.38 13.35
N ARG A 121 -1.86 -7.10 13.64
CA ARG A 121 -3.11 -6.67 14.26
C ARG A 121 -4.31 -6.94 13.35
N ALA A 122 -4.25 -6.54 12.08
CA ALA A 122 -5.31 -6.77 11.11
C ALA A 122 -5.62 -8.27 10.94
N LEU A 123 -4.59 -9.12 10.82
CA LEU A 123 -4.74 -10.58 10.75
C LEU A 123 -5.44 -11.14 12.00
N SER A 124 -5.11 -10.63 13.19
CA SER A 124 -5.74 -11.07 14.45
C SER A 124 -7.22 -10.67 14.58
N LEU A 125 -7.67 -9.70 13.78
CA LEU A 125 -9.04 -9.20 13.78
C LEU A 125 -9.90 -9.87 12.70
N ILE A 126 -9.34 -10.72 11.86
CA ILE A 126 -10.12 -11.47 10.86
C ILE A 126 -11.16 -12.36 11.57
N SER A 127 -12.38 -12.37 11.03
CA SER A 127 -13.47 -13.26 11.44
C SER A 127 -13.94 -14.11 10.26
N GLY A 128 -14.03 -15.43 10.45
CA GLY A 128 -14.40 -16.37 9.39
C GLY A 128 -13.20 -16.85 8.58
N SER A 129 -13.45 -17.32 7.36
CA SER A 129 -12.45 -17.95 6.49
C SER A 129 -12.29 -17.28 5.12
N SER A 130 -13.08 -16.24 4.84
CA SER A 130 -12.99 -15.46 3.61
C SER A 130 -12.75 -13.97 3.89
N LEU A 131 -11.86 -13.36 3.11
CA LEU A 131 -11.40 -11.98 3.28
C LEU A 131 -11.44 -11.22 1.96
N LEU A 132 -11.85 -9.94 1.99
CA LEU A 132 -11.57 -8.96 0.95
C LEU A 132 -10.67 -7.84 1.49
N GLU A 133 -9.50 -7.66 0.88
CA GLU A 133 -8.67 -6.46 1.07
C GLU A 133 -9.05 -5.39 0.03
N VAL A 134 -9.57 -4.25 0.49
CA VAL A 134 -9.87 -3.09 -0.36
C VAL A 134 -8.69 -2.12 -0.29
N GLY A 135 -8.21 -1.65 -1.44
CA GLY A 135 -7.03 -0.78 -1.54
C GLY A 135 -5.73 -1.56 -1.37
N CYS A 136 -5.60 -2.70 -2.07
CA CYS A 136 -4.55 -3.66 -1.76
C CYS A 136 -3.14 -3.19 -2.13
N CYS A 137 -2.96 -2.21 -3.04
CA CYS A 137 -1.64 -1.81 -3.56
C CYS A 137 -0.81 -3.04 -3.99
N PHE A 138 0.36 -3.30 -3.37
CA PHE A 138 1.18 -4.48 -3.62
C PHE A 138 0.61 -5.79 -3.01
N GLY A 139 -0.49 -5.75 -2.26
CA GLY A 139 -1.20 -6.93 -1.75
C GLY A 139 -0.44 -7.76 -0.73
N PHE A 140 0.52 -7.18 -0.02
CA PHE A 140 1.30 -7.90 0.99
C PHE A 140 0.43 -8.46 2.12
N PHE A 141 -0.65 -7.77 2.48
CA PHE A 141 -1.59 -8.24 3.49
C PHE A 141 -2.44 -9.40 2.97
N ALA A 142 -3.07 -9.28 1.79
CA ALA A 142 -3.79 -10.39 1.15
C ALA A 142 -2.92 -11.65 0.99
N LEU A 143 -1.66 -11.48 0.58
CA LEU A 143 -0.71 -12.60 0.45
C LEU A 143 -0.40 -13.26 1.81
N GLN A 144 -0.29 -12.50 2.90
CA GLN A 144 -0.13 -13.07 4.25
C GLN A 144 -1.41 -13.74 4.77
N ALA A 145 -2.57 -13.16 4.48
CA ALA A 145 -3.85 -13.76 4.84
C ALA A 145 -4.04 -15.12 4.15
N ALA A 146 -3.73 -15.19 2.84
CA ALA A 146 -3.83 -16.42 2.05
C ALA A 146 -2.82 -17.50 2.47
N ALA A 147 -1.70 -17.12 3.09
CA ALA A 147 -0.66 -18.05 3.51
C ALA A 147 -1.01 -18.85 4.78
N GLY A 148 -2.06 -18.50 5.52
CA GLY A 148 -2.40 -19.25 6.74
C GLY A 148 -3.57 -18.75 7.59
N HIS A 149 -4.30 -17.73 7.16
CA HIS A 149 -5.40 -17.13 7.95
C HIS A 149 -6.77 -17.33 7.30
N CYS A 150 -6.85 -17.33 5.97
CA CYS A 150 -8.09 -17.44 5.21
C CYS A 150 -7.98 -18.51 4.13
N ALA A 151 -9.08 -19.22 3.89
CA ALA A 151 -9.19 -20.19 2.80
C ALA A 151 -9.39 -19.48 1.46
N ASP A 152 -10.18 -18.40 1.46
CA ASP A 152 -10.49 -17.59 0.28
C ASP A 152 -10.08 -16.14 0.54
N VAL A 153 -9.23 -15.58 -0.32
CA VAL A 153 -8.78 -14.19 -0.21
C VAL A 153 -9.00 -13.48 -1.53
N TYR A 154 -9.68 -12.34 -1.44
CA TYR A 154 -9.94 -11.41 -2.52
C TYR A 154 -9.19 -10.11 -2.22
N ALA A 155 -8.75 -9.43 -3.27
CA ALA A 155 -8.09 -8.14 -3.17
C ALA A 155 -8.53 -7.25 -4.33
N CYS A 156 -8.78 -5.98 -4.06
CA CYS A 156 -9.02 -5.01 -5.12
C CYS A 156 -8.33 -3.68 -4.89
N ASP A 157 -8.01 -3.01 -5.99
CA ASP A 157 -7.46 -1.66 -6.01
C ASP A 157 -7.98 -0.92 -7.24
N ILE A 158 -8.01 0.42 -7.17
CA ILE A 158 -8.38 1.26 -8.33
C ILE A 158 -7.28 1.26 -9.39
N SER A 159 -6.03 1.00 -8.99
CA SER A 159 -4.86 0.94 -9.86
C SER A 159 -4.78 -0.40 -10.59
N ALA A 160 -5.12 -0.39 -11.88
CA ALA A 160 -4.92 -1.53 -12.76
C ALA A 160 -3.45 -2.00 -12.83
N GLY A 161 -2.48 -1.12 -12.57
CA GLY A 161 -1.07 -1.49 -12.48
C GLY A 161 -0.76 -2.36 -11.26
N ALA A 162 -1.27 -1.95 -10.10
CA ALA A 162 -1.12 -2.70 -8.85
C ALA A 162 -1.83 -4.06 -8.94
N VAL A 163 -3.07 -4.09 -9.46
CA VAL A 163 -3.85 -5.32 -9.69
C VAL A 163 -3.10 -6.33 -10.56
N ARG A 164 -2.56 -5.90 -11.71
CA ARG A 164 -1.79 -6.80 -12.59
C ARG A 164 -0.56 -7.37 -11.87
N LEU A 165 0.18 -6.52 -11.16
CA LEU A 165 1.41 -6.93 -10.47
C LEU A 165 1.12 -7.94 -9.35
N LEU A 166 0.02 -7.72 -8.60
CA LEU A 166 -0.42 -8.66 -7.57
C LEU A 166 -0.94 -9.97 -8.16
N ASP A 167 -1.73 -9.95 -9.24
CA ASP A 167 -2.21 -11.17 -9.91
C ASP A 167 -1.03 -12.02 -10.43
N GLU A 168 -0.06 -11.39 -11.10
CA GLU A 168 1.16 -12.06 -11.55
C GLU A 168 1.94 -12.67 -10.39
N THR A 169 2.09 -11.92 -9.29
CA THR A 169 2.79 -12.39 -8.09
C THR A 169 2.06 -13.55 -7.42
N ALA A 170 0.73 -13.47 -7.28
CA ALA A 170 -0.09 -14.51 -6.69
C ALA A 170 0.05 -15.81 -7.47
N ARG A 171 -0.02 -15.76 -8.81
CA ARG A 171 0.21 -16.91 -9.70
C ARG A 171 1.60 -17.51 -9.55
N GLN A 172 2.65 -16.68 -9.57
CA GLN A 172 4.04 -17.14 -9.41
C GLN A 172 4.28 -17.83 -8.07
N ARG A 173 3.57 -17.40 -7.02
CA ARG A 173 3.67 -17.96 -5.67
C ARG A 173 2.69 -19.10 -5.40
N ALA A 174 1.89 -19.50 -6.39
CA ALA A 174 0.76 -20.43 -6.24
C ALA A 174 -0.17 -20.04 -5.07
N SER A 175 -0.30 -18.73 -4.81
CA SER A 175 -1.23 -18.18 -3.84
C SER A 175 -2.65 -18.17 -4.40
N LYS A 176 -3.65 -18.40 -3.56
CA LYS A 176 -5.07 -18.41 -3.95
C LYS A 176 -5.74 -17.04 -3.87
N VAL A 177 -4.95 -15.95 -3.87
CA VAL A 177 -5.51 -14.59 -3.86
C VAL A 177 -6.15 -14.32 -5.23
N GLN A 178 -7.42 -13.94 -5.21
CA GLN A 178 -8.17 -13.49 -6.39
C GLN A 178 -8.12 -11.97 -6.42
N VAL A 179 -7.71 -11.39 -7.55
CA VAL A 179 -7.45 -9.95 -7.66
C VAL A 179 -8.27 -9.36 -8.78
N GLU A 180 -8.92 -8.22 -8.53
CA GLU A 180 -9.60 -7.46 -9.57
C GLU A 180 -9.51 -5.94 -9.35
N CYS A 181 -9.77 -5.16 -10.39
CA CYS A 181 -9.90 -3.71 -10.25
C CYS A 181 -11.22 -3.37 -9.58
N GLY A 182 -11.19 -2.51 -8.56
CA GLY A 182 -12.40 -2.10 -7.84
C GLY A 182 -12.28 -0.69 -7.28
N ASP A 183 -13.38 0.06 -7.33
CA ASP A 183 -13.51 1.33 -6.63
C ASP A 183 -14.07 1.06 -5.23
N ALA A 184 -13.40 1.57 -4.20
CA ALA A 184 -13.88 1.44 -2.81
C ALA A 184 -15.26 2.07 -2.59
N LEU A 185 -15.64 3.06 -3.42
CA LEU A 185 -16.94 3.73 -3.36
C LEU A 185 -18.07 2.96 -4.07
N ALA A 186 -17.73 1.91 -4.84
CA ALA A 186 -18.66 1.06 -5.57
C ALA A 186 -17.99 -0.30 -5.83
N LEU A 187 -17.97 -1.14 -4.80
CA LEU A 187 -17.24 -2.40 -4.82
C LEU A 187 -17.86 -3.38 -5.82
N PRO A 188 -17.06 -4.06 -6.66
CA PRO A 188 -17.56 -4.99 -7.70
C PRO A 188 -18.01 -6.34 -7.14
N TYR A 189 -18.41 -6.39 -5.87
CA TYR A 189 -18.79 -7.61 -5.15
C TYR A 189 -20.26 -7.56 -4.72
N PRO A 190 -20.95 -8.71 -4.71
CA PRO A 190 -22.32 -8.77 -4.21
C PRO A 190 -22.39 -8.54 -2.69
N ASP A 191 -23.61 -8.36 -2.19
CA ASP A 191 -23.87 -8.28 -0.75
C ASP A 191 -23.46 -9.60 -0.08
N ASP A 192 -23.01 -9.54 1.18
CA ASP A 192 -22.68 -10.73 1.99
C ASP A 192 -21.70 -11.70 1.27
N PHE A 193 -20.68 -11.16 0.60
CA PHE A 193 -19.76 -11.93 -0.25
C PHE A 193 -18.62 -12.62 0.51
N VAL A 194 -18.02 -11.93 1.49
CA VAL A 194 -16.90 -12.45 2.30
C VAL A 194 -17.15 -12.24 3.78
N ASP A 195 -16.47 -12.99 4.63
CA ASP A 195 -16.69 -12.91 6.08
C ASP A 195 -16.13 -11.64 6.69
N THR A 196 -14.92 -11.25 6.26
CA THR A 196 -14.26 -10.00 6.68
C THR A 196 -13.91 -9.14 5.48
N VAL A 197 -14.15 -7.84 5.57
CA VAL A 197 -13.59 -6.83 4.65
C VAL A 197 -12.60 -5.96 5.43
N THR A 198 -11.46 -5.65 4.83
CA THR A 198 -10.43 -4.78 5.44
C THR A 198 -10.17 -3.55 4.59
N LEU A 199 -10.06 -2.39 5.24
CA LEU A 199 -9.64 -1.11 4.66
C LEU A 199 -8.44 -0.62 5.49
N ILE A 200 -7.27 -1.20 5.22
CA ILE A 200 -6.04 -0.93 5.95
C ILE A 200 -5.26 0.12 5.16
N HIS A 201 -5.06 1.30 5.75
CA HIS A 201 -4.36 2.42 5.12
C HIS A 201 -4.93 2.79 3.74
N LEU A 202 -6.25 2.97 3.68
CA LEU A 202 -6.98 3.33 2.46
C LEU A 202 -7.75 4.63 2.60
N LEU A 203 -8.52 4.81 3.69
CA LEU A 203 -9.48 5.91 3.79
C LEU A 203 -8.82 7.30 3.82
N GLU A 204 -7.56 7.40 4.25
CA GLU A 204 -6.75 8.62 4.18
C GLU A 204 -6.42 9.05 2.75
N HIS A 205 -6.46 8.13 1.79
CA HIS A 205 -6.23 8.40 0.36
C HIS A 205 -7.51 8.83 -0.38
N LEU A 206 -8.68 8.74 0.26
CA LEU A 206 -9.93 9.19 -0.34
C LEU A 206 -10.09 10.70 -0.13
N PRO A 207 -10.19 11.53 -1.18
CA PRO A 207 -10.45 12.96 -1.01
C PRO A 207 -11.83 13.23 -0.39
N ALA A 208 -12.81 12.35 -0.63
CA ALA A 208 -14.13 12.34 -0.02
C ALA A 208 -14.75 10.93 -0.11
N GLY A 209 -15.89 10.69 0.57
CA GLY A 209 -16.66 9.45 0.42
C GLY A 209 -16.21 8.29 1.32
N ALA A 210 -15.47 8.56 2.40
CA ALA A 210 -15.08 7.51 3.34
C ALA A 210 -16.29 6.79 3.96
N ASP A 211 -17.39 7.50 4.22
CA ASP A 211 -18.67 6.95 4.66
C ASP A 211 -19.29 6.00 3.62
N ILE A 212 -19.21 6.35 2.34
CA ILE A 212 -19.66 5.49 1.24
C ILE A 212 -18.79 4.23 1.15
N ALA A 213 -17.46 4.36 1.22
CA ALA A 213 -16.55 3.22 1.22
C ALA A 213 -16.81 2.26 2.40
N ILE A 214 -17.09 2.81 3.59
CA ILE A 214 -17.46 2.02 4.77
C ILE A 214 -18.80 1.32 4.56
N ALA A 215 -19.79 2.00 3.98
CA ALA A 215 -21.08 1.39 3.67
C ALA A 215 -20.96 0.25 2.65
N GLU A 216 -20.16 0.42 1.59
CA GLU A 216 -19.86 -0.64 0.63
C GLU A 216 -19.14 -1.82 1.27
N ALA A 217 -18.16 -1.55 2.14
CA ALA A 217 -17.47 -2.60 2.89
C ALA A 217 -18.41 -3.37 3.81
N LEU A 218 -19.34 -2.68 4.49
CA LEU A 218 -20.37 -3.31 5.32
C LEU A 218 -21.31 -4.16 4.47
N ARG A 219 -21.76 -3.66 3.31
CA ARG A 219 -22.62 -4.39 2.37
C ARG A 219 -21.97 -5.71 1.92
N VAL A 220 -20.68 -5.69 1.61
CA VAL A 220 -19.93 -6.85 1.11
C VAL A 220 -19.54 -7.83 2.23
N ALA A 221 -19.37 -7.36 3.46
CA ALA A 221 -19.01 -8.18 4.60
C ALA A 221 -20.22 -8.93 5.20
N ARG A 222 -20.03 -10.22 5.52
CA ARG A 222 -21.03 -11.01 6.27
C ARG A 222 -20.93 -10.82 7.78
N ARG A 223 -19.72 -10.57 8.29
CA ARG A 223 -19.45 -10.55 9.74
C ARG A 223 -18.76 -9.30 10.20
N ARG A 224 -17.70 -8.87 9.51
CA ARG A 224 -16.80 -7.84 10.06
C ARG A 224 -16.21 -6.93 8.99
N VAL A 225 -16.12 -5.65 9.34
CA VAL A 225 -15.27 -4.69 8.64
C VAL A 225 -14.17 -4.22 9.59
N VAL A 226 -12.92 -4.28 9.16
CA VAL A 226 -11.75 -3.81 9.92
C VAL A 226 -11.10 -2.66 9.18
N ILE A 227 -11.00 -1.51 9.84
CA ILE A 227 -10.43 -0.29 9.30
C ILE A 227 -9.22 0.07 10.14
N ALA A 228 -8.10 0.37 9.49
CA ALA A 228 -6.91 0.90 10.12
C ALA A 228 -6.42 2.12 9.34
N VAL A 229 -6.08 3.18 10.05
CA VAL A 229 -5.65 4.46 9.45
C VAL A 229 -4.47 5.04 10.23
N PRO A 230 -3.58 5.80 9.59
CA PRO A 230 -2.48 6.46 10.26
C PRO A 230 -3.01 7.62 11.11
N PHE A 231 -2.39 7.82 12.27
CA PHE A 231 -2.53 9.06 13.03
C PHE A 231 -1.28 9.89 12.83
N GLU A 232 -1.43 10.98 12.09
CA GLU A 232 -0.35 11.89 11.73
C GLU A 232 -0.64 13.28 12.30
N GLN A 233 0.39 14.12 12.43
CA GLN A 233 0.18 15.54 12.76
C GLN A 233 -0.25 16.33 11.53
N VAL A 234 0.30 15.97 10.37
CA VAL A 234 0.03 16.57 9.07
C VAL A 234 -0.07 15.42 8.07
N ALA A 235 -1.09 15.46 7.21
CA ALA A 235 -1.26 14.48 6.15
C ALA A 235 -0.01 14.38 5.27
N SER A 236 0.53 13.17 5.14
CA SER A 236 1.71 12.90 4.33
C SER A 236 1.41 12.95 2.82
N ALA A 237 1.51 14.15 2.23
CA ALA A 237 1.18 14.37 0.81
C ALA A 237 2.03 13.55 -0.19
N HIS A 238 3.20 13.03 0.22
CA HIS A 238 4.03 12.13 -0.62
C HIS A 238 3.51 10.70 -0.65
N PHE A 239 2.73 10.28 0.35
CA PHE A 239 1.92 9.06 0.29
C PHE A 239 0.53 9.31 -0.31
N GLY A 240 0.19 10.56 -0.64
CA GLY A 240 -1.14 10.89 -1.17
C GLY A 240 -2.24 10.97 -0.11
N HIS A 241 -1.89 11.19 1.15
CA HIS A 241 -2.88 11.39 2.20
C HIS A 241 -3.57 12.74 2.03
N HIS A 242 -4.89 12.74 1.98
CA HIS A 242 -5.71 13.94 1.83
C HIS A 242 -6.15 14.53 3.17
N HIS A 243 -6.19 13.72 4.23
CA HIS A 243 -6.77 14.08 5.52
C HIS A 243 -5.88 13.63 6.67
N THR A 244 -5.83 14.44 7.72
CA THR A 244 -5.34 14.00 9.03
C THR A 244 -6.48 13.34 9.78
N LEU A 245 -6.36 12.03 10.05
CA LEU A 245 -7.38 11.26 10.74
C LEU A 245 -7.11 11.22 12.25
N THR A 246 -8.19 11.20 13.04
CA THR A 246 -8.11 11.26 14.50
C THR A 246 -9.07 10.25 15.14
N PRO A 247 -8.96 9.99 16.45
CA PRO A 247 -9.95 9.17 17.17
C PRO A 247 -11.39 9.68 16.99
N GLN A 248 -11.59 11.00 16.93
CA GLN A 248 -12.91 11.59 16.71
C GLN A 248 -13.44 11.31 15.30
N THR A 249 -12.56 11.22 14.29
CA THR A 249 -12.95 10.79 12.94
C THR A 249 -13.48 9.36 12.95
N LEU A 250 -12.79 8.45 13.66
CA LEU A 250 -13.24 7.06 13.79
C LEU A 250 -14.58 6.93 14.50
N ALA A 251 -14.77 7.67 15.61
CA ALA A 251 -16.04 7.69 16.32
C ALA A 251 -17.20 8.19 15.42
N ARG A 252 -16.96 9.23 14.61
CA ARG A 252 -17.97 9.73 13.66
C ARG A 252 -18.30 8.72 12.57
N TRP A 253 -17.32 7.99 12.06
CA TRP A 253 -17.56 6.92 11.09
C TRP A 253 -18.38 5.78 11.70
N ALA A 254 -18.07 5.40 12.94
CA ALA A 254 -18.85 4.42 13.70
C ALA A 254 -20.32 4.87 13.89
N GLU A 255 -20.55 6.12 14.28
CA GLU A 255 -21.89 6.71 14.38
C GLU A 255 -22.63 6.71 13.03
N THR A 256 -21.96 7.13 11.96
CA THR A 256 -22.53 7.19 10.60
C THR A 256 -22.90 5.79 10.09
N ALA A 257 -22.11 4.78 10.45
CA ALA A 257 -22.39 3.37 10.19
C ALA A 257 -23.50 2.78 11.08
N GLY A 258 -24.09 3.56 12.00
CA GLY A 258 -25.12 3.11 12.93
C GLY A 258 -24.59 2.25 14.09
N GLN A 259 -23.29 2.30 14.37
CA GLN A 259 -22.62 1.49 15.40
C GLN A 259 -21.78 2.38 16.33
N PRO A 260 -22.40 3.29 17.12
CA PRO A 260 -21.65 4.23 17.97
C PRO A 260 -20.75 3.55 19.01
N ASP A 261 -21.09 2.33 19.44
CA ASP A 261 -20.33 1.53 20.41
C ASP A 261 -19.31 0.59 19.74
N ALA A 262 -19.03 0.77 18.44
CA ALA A 262 -18.04 -0.02 17.72
C ALA A 262 -16.65 0.09 18.37
N LEU A 263 -15.90 -1.01 18.31
CA LEU A 263 -14.57 -1.06 18.91
C LEU A 263 -13.64 -0.10 18.18
N THR A 264 -13.15 0.90 18.93
CA THR A 264 -12.08 1.80 18.48
C THR A 264 -10.90 1.75 19.44
N PHE A 265 -9.69 1.79 18.90
CA PHE A 265 -8.46 1.82 19.71
C PHE A 265 -7.28 2.35 18.89
N SER A 266 -6.19 2.66 19.59
CA SER A 266 -4.93 3.09 18.97
C SER A 266 -3.86 2.02 19.10
N ASP A 267 -3.25 1.64 17.98
CA ASP A 267 -2.12 0.70 17.92
C ASP A 267 -1.37 0.92 16.58
N HIS A 268 -0.27 1.68 16.59
CA HIS A 268 0.44 2.08 15.35
C HIS A 268 -0.45 2.85 14.35
N GLY A 269 -1.45 3.57 14.86
CA GLY A 269 -2.52 4.20 14.08
C GLY A 269 -3.85 4.09 14.81
N GLY A 270 -4.92 4.51 14.16
CA GLY A 270 -6.29 4.36 14.63
C GLY A 270 -6.97 3.14 14.02
N TRP A 271 -7.76 2.44 14.83
CA TRP A 271 -8.50 1.25 14.43
C TRP A 271 -9.98 1.41 14.70
N LEU A 272 -10.80 0.95 13.76
CA LEU A 272 -12.25 0.84 13.88
C LEU A 272 -12.68 -0.56 13.41
N VAL A 273 -13.41 -1.28 14.26
CA VAL A 273 -13.95 -2.61 13.94
C VAL A 273 -15.47 -2.56 14.04
N LEU A 274 -16.12 -2.81 12.90
CA LEU A 274 -17.58 -2.80 12.75
C LEU A 274 -18.10 -4.23 12.58
N ALA A 275 -19.28 -4.51 13.12
CA ALA A 275 -20.03 -5.72 12.81
C ALA A 275 -20.84 -5.52 11.52
N ALA A 276 -20.95 -6.54 10.68
CA ALA A 276 -21.73 -6.45 9.45
C ALA A 276 -23.12 -7.10 9.57
N ASP A 277 -23.56 -7.45 10.79
CA ASP A 277 -24.77 -8.26 11.02
C ASP A 277 -26.03 -7.63 10.37
N HIS A 278 -26.37 -8.09 9.17
CA HIS A 278 -27.57 -7.69 8.43
C HIS A 278 -28.87 -8.29 9.01
N ASN A 279 -28.75 -9.26 9.93
CA ASN A 279 -29.88 -10.00 10.53
C ASN A 279 -30.68 -9.24 11.62
N GLY A 280 -30.49 -7.92 11.73
CA GLY A 280 -31.24 -7.04 12.63
C GLY A 280 -32.14 -6.01 11.93
N ARG A 281 -32.29 -6.08 10.60
CA ARG A 281 -33.27 -5.28 9.85
C ARG A 281 -34.52 -6.07 9.53
#